data_AF-A0A3N5P3W8-F1
#
_entry.id   AF-A0A3N5P3W8-F1
#
_cell.length_a   1.000
_cell.length_b   1.000
_cell.length_c   1.000
_cell.angle_alpha   90.00
_cell.angle_beta   90.00
_cell.angle_gamma   90.00
#
_symmetry.space_group_name_H-M   'P 1'
#
loop_
_entity.id
_entity.type
_entity.pdbx_description
1 polymer ?
#
loop_
_entity_poly.entity_id
_entity_poly.type
_entity_poly.pdbx_seq_one_letter_code
_entity_poly.pdbx_strand_id
1 'polypeptide(L)'
;MDKRTFIRTGLCGAAGACICRPVAGTLPGEEPWKWSKLAMYQVETPRGIRCQICPNECTLGEGELSDCRNRKVYNGKLYSIAYGNPCAIHIDPIEKKPLYHFFPGSTAFSIATAGCNLACLNCQNWTISQSSPTETRNYDLMPDLAVAR
;
A
#
# COMPACT_ATOMS: atom_id res chain seq x y z
N MET A 1 14.52 -2.51 -49.29
CA MET A 1 14.67 -3.30 -48.05
C MET A 1 13.53 -4.31 -48.00
N ASP A 2 13.85 -5.60 -47.95
CA ASP A 2 12.86 -6.67 -47.98
C ASP A 2 12.22 -6.90 -46.59
N LYS A 3 10.94 -7.29 -46.55
CA LYS A 3 10.13 -7.42 -45.33
C LYS A 3 10.76 -8.42 -44.34
N ARG A 4 11.47 -9.41 -44.86
CA ARG A 4 12.20 -10.43 -44.09
C ARG A 4 13.44 -9.85 -43.40
N THR A 5 14.14 -8.91 -44.04
CA THR A 5 15.31 -8.25 -43.46
C THR A 5 14.91 -7.34 -42.30
N PHE A 6 13.80 -6.62 -42.43
CA PHE A 6 13.27 -5.75 -41.36
C PHE A 6 12.92 -6.52 -40.08
N ILE A 7 12.23 -7.67 -40.22
CA ILE A 7 11.86 -8.51 -39.07
C ILE A 7 13.09 -9.10 -38.38
N ARG A 8 14.09 -9.51 -39.16
CA ARG A 8 15.33 -10.10 -38.62
C ARG A 8 16.20 -9.08 -37.88
N THR A 9 16.27 -7.86 -38.40
CA THR A 9 16.97 -6.75 -37.72
C THR A 9 16.20 -6.26 -36.48
N GLY A 10 14.86 -6.28 -36.53
CA GLY A 10 14.00 -5.92 -35.39
C GLY A 10 14.08 -6.88 -34.21
N LEU A 11 14.19 -8.19 -34.46
CA LEU A 11 14.35 -9.21 -33.40
C LEU A 11 15.72 -9.14 -32.71
N CYS A 12 16.79 -8.82 -33.44
CA CYS A 12 18.12 -8.63 -32.84
C CYS A 12 18.21 -7.34 -32.01
N GLY A 13 17.41 -6.31 -32.30
CA GLY A 13 17.37 -5.06 -31.53
C GLY A 13 16.64 -5.17 -30.18
N ALA A 14 15.76 -6.17 -30.01
CA ALA A 14 14.94 -6.31 -28.80
C ALA A 14 15.59 -7.17 -27.69
N ALA A 15 16.64 -7.93 -28.00
CA ALA A 15 17.28 -8.84 -27.03
C ALA A 15 18.27 -8.13 -26.07
N GLY A 16 18.62 -6.87 -26.33
CA GLY A 16 19.62 -6.12 -25.54
C GLY A 16 19.07 -5.32 -24.35
N ALA A 17 17.75 -5.26 -24.14
CA ALA A 17 17.12 -4.45 -23.10
C ALA A 17 16.66 -5.27 -21.87
N CYS A 18 17.22 -6.46 -21.67
CA CYS A 18 17.03 -7.25 -20.46
C CYS A 18 18.34 -7.28 -19.69
N ILE A 19 18.60 -6.30 -18.83
CA ILE A 19 19.37 -6.42 -17.58
C ILE A 19 19.21 -5.09 -16.83
N CYS A 20 18.93 -5.21 -15.52
CA CYS A 20 18.72 -4.14 -14.55
C CYS A 20 17.35 -3.44 -14.59
N ARG A 21 16.32 -4.12 -14.06
CA ARG A 21 15.37 -3.37 -13.20
C ARG A 21 16.22 -2.72 -12.11
N PRO A 22 16.14 -1.41 -11.87
CA PRO A 22 16.72 -0.86 -10.67
C PRO A 22 15.97 -1.54 -9.52
N VAL A 23 16.68 -2.34 -8.73
CA VAL A 23 16.23 -2.68 -7.39
C VAL A 23 16.13 -1.32 -6.71
N ALA A 24 14.91 -0.84 -6.51
CA ALA A 24 14.63 0.32 -5.67
C ALA A 24 14.90 -0.09 -4.21
N GLY A 25 16.17 -0.43 -3.93
CA GLY A 25 16.66 -0.62 -2.59
C GLY A 25 16.81 0.77 -2.00
N THR A 26 16.09 1.03 -0.92
CA THR A 26 16.27 2.24 -0.15
C THR A 26 17.70 2.32 0.34
N LEU A 27 18.28 3.51 0.33
CA LEU A 27 19.60 3.76 0.89
C LEU A 27 19.61 3.31 2.36
N PRO A 28 20.65 2.60 2.83
CA PRO A 28 20.76 2.23 4.24
C PRO A 28 20.72 3.49 5.10
N GLY A 29 19.71 3.60 5.98
CA GLY A 29 19.49 4.76 6.87
C GLY A 29 18.23 5.60 6.63
N GLU A 30 17.26 5.15 5.81
CA GLU A 30 15.96 5.83 5.74
C GLU A 30 15.18 5.65 7.05
N GLU A 31 14.92 6.74 7.76
CA GLU A 31 14.09 6.71 8.97
C GLU A 31 12.61 6.44 8.61
N PRO A 32 11.86 5.71 9.46
CA PRO A 32 10.44 5.49 9.26
C PRO A 32 9.69 6.82 9.12
N TRP A 33 8.73 6.87 8.20
CA TRP A 33 7.88 8.04 8.01
C TRP A 33 7.19 8.44 9.32
N LYS A 34 6.95 9.74 9.58
CA LYS A 34 6.44 10.23 10.89
C LYS A 34 5.14 9.59 11.38
N TRP A 35 4.31 9.08 10.46
CA TRP A 35 3.07 8.37 10.76
C TRP A 35 3.23 6.85 10.76
N SER A 36 4.46 6.36 10.92
CA SER A 36 4.76 4.94 10.93
C SER A 36 4.63 4.34 12.31
N LYS A 37 4.22 3.07 12.37
CA LYS A 37 4.24 2.26 13.59
C LYS A 37 4.78 0.88 13.28
N LEU A 38 5.55 0.31 14.20
CA LEU A 38 6.04 -1.06 14.07
C LEU A 38 4.87 -2.02 13.83
N ALA A 39 4.96 -2.81 12.76
CA ALA A 39 3.93 -3.75 12.40
C ALA A 39 3.90 -4.91 13.40
N MET A 40 2.69 -5.30 13.80
CA MET A 40 2.46 -6.52 14.57
C MET A 40 2.61 -7.75 13.65
N TYR A 41 2.91 -8.93 14.21
CA TYR A 41 2.95 -10.19 13.45
C TYR A 41 3.89 -10.17 12.23
N GLN A 42 5.19 -10.12 12.51
CA GLN A 42 6.25 -10.21 11.52
C GLN A 42 7.26 -11.29 11.93
N VAL A 43 7.83 -11.98 10.94
CA VAL A 43 8.82 -13.04 11.16
C VAL A 43 10.03 -12.76 10.30
N GLU A 44 11.22 -12.84 10.88
CA GLU A 44 12.47 -12.73 10.14
C GLU A 44 12.71 -13.99 9.32
N THR A 45 13.09 -13.82 8.05
CA THR A 45 13.40 -14.92 7.14
C THR A 45 14.72 -14.66 6.43
N PRO A 46 15.38 -15.68 5.85
CA PRO A 46 16.62 -15.49 5.09
C PRO A 46 16.50 -14.52 3.90
N ARG A 47 15.28 -14.23 3.43
CA ARG A 47 15.02 -13.34 2.29
C ARG A 47 14.50 -11.96 2.68
N GLY A 48 14.35 -11.68 3.98
CA GLY A 48 13.75 -10.45 4.50
C GLY A 48 12.68 -10.72 5.54
N ILE A 49 11.81 -9.75 5.78
CA ILE A 49 10.77 -9.83 6.81
C ILE A 49 9.45 -10.29 6.19
N ARG A 50 8.89 -11.38 6.72
CA ARG A 50 7.55 -11.86 6.35
C ARG A 50 6.48 -11.19 7.20
N CYS A 51 5.54 -10.53 6.54
CA CYS A 51 4.32 -10.00 7.13
C CYS A 51 3.29 -11.13 7.29
N GLN A 52 2.67 -11.28 8.45
CA GLN A 52 1.61 -12.28 8.69
C GLN A 52 0.25 -11.65 9.02
N ILE A 53 0.07 -10.35 8.72
CA ILE A 53 -1.15 -9.63 9.08
C ILE A 53 -2.31 -9.93 8.11
N CYS A 54 -2.02 -10.27 6.85
CA CYS A 54 -3.03 -10.59 5.86
C CYS A 54 -2.64 -11.83 5.03
N PRO A 55 -3.58 -12.44 4.28
CA PRO A 55 -3.34 -13.68 3.55
C PRO A 55 -2.27 -13.63 2.46
N ASN A 56 -1.80 -12.43 2.07
CA ASN A 56 -0.76 -12.30 1.04
C ASN A 56 0.62 -12.75 1.53
N GLU A 57 0.84 -12.77 2.85
CA GLU A 57 2.09 -13.19 3.50
C GLU A 57 3.38 -12.63 2.86
N CYS A 58 3.35 -11.36 2.46
CA CYS A 58 4.45 -10.73 1.72
C CYS A 58 5.78 -10.90 2.48
N THR A 59 6.82 -11.39 1.79
CA THR A 59 8.20 -11.38 2.30
C THR A 59 8.92 -10.21 1.68
N LEU A 60 9.34 -9.25 2.50
CA LEU A 60 9.83 -7.94 2.07
C LEU A 60 11.29 -7.75 2.47
N GLY A 61 12.11 -7.33 1.50
CA GLY A 61 13.45 -6.82 1.73
C GLY A 61 13.45 -5.39 2.26
N GLU A 62 14.65 -4.89 2.58
CA GLU A 62 14.85 -3.52 3.05
C GLU A 62 14.31 -2.51 2.03
N GLY A 63 13.44 -1.60 2.48
CA GLY A 63 12.81 -0.61 1.61
C GLY A 63 11.65 -1.10 0.75
N GLU A 64 11.38 -2.39 0.70
CA GLU A 64 10.32 -2.93 -0.15
C GLU A 64 8.94 -2.60 0.41
N LEU A 65 8.02 -2.25 -0.51
CA LEU A 65 6.63 -1.97 -0.20
C LEU A 65 5.78 -3.24 -0.35
N SER A 66 4.94 -3.52 0.64
CA SER A 66 3.97 -4.62 0.61
C SER A 66 2.96 -4.50 -0.54
N ASP A 67 2.32 -5.62 -0.90
CA ASP A 67 1.23 -5.64 -1.90
C ASP A 67 0.05 -4.75 -1.51
N CYS A 68 -0.23 -4.64 -0.20
CA CYS A 68 -1.27 -3.73 0.32
C CYS A 68 -0.87 -2.25 0.32
N ARG A 69 0.34 -1.92 -0.16
CA ARG A 69 0.90 -0.58 -0.31
C ARG A 69 1.04 0.24 0.98
N ASN A 70 0.83 -0.36 2.15
CA ASN A 70 0.83 0.32 3.44
C ASN A 70 1.85 -0.17 4.45
N ARG A 71 2.75 -1.09 4.05
CA ARG A 71 3.84 -1.59 4.90
C ARG A 71 5.17 -1.56 4.15
N LYS A 72 6.22 -1.18 4.86
CA LYS A 72 7.59 -1.07 4.35
C LYS A 72 8.59 -1.52 5.40
N VAL A 73 9.69 -2.13 4.99
CA VAL A 73 10.78 -2.52 5.91
C VAL A 73 11.75 -1.36 6.07
N TYR A 74 12.06 -1.04 7.32
CA TYR A 74 13.06 -0.06 7.73
C TYR A 74 13.96 -0.69 8.79
N ASN A 75 15.26 -0.70 8.54
CA ASN A 75 16.30 -1.24 9.42
C ASN A 75 15.98 -2.66 9.90
N GLY A 76 15.61 -3.54 8.95
CA GLY A 76 15.27 -4.94 9.23
C GLY A 76 13.97 -5.14 10.02
N LYS A 77 13.11 -4.12 10.14
CA LYS A 77 11.81 -4.22 10.81
C LYS A 77 10.70 -3.75 9.89
N LEU A 78 9.57 -4.47 9.90
CA LEU A 78 8.37 -4.08 9.17
C LEU A 78 7.61 -2.99 9.92
N TYR A 79 7.28 -1.91 9.22
CA TYR A 79 6.42 -0.83 9.72
C TYR A 79 5.16 -0.72 8.88
N SER A 80 4.05 -0.38 9.53
CA SER A 80 2.91 0.22 8.83
C SER A 80 3.18 1.71 8.65
N ILE A 81 3.00 2.20 7.43
CA ILE A 81 3.16 3.62 7.06
C ILE A 81 1.79 4.35 7.03
N ALA A 82 0.75 3.75 7.61
CA ALA A 82 -0.63 4.21 7.55
C ALA A 82 -1.24 4.46 8.95
N TYR A 83 -0.44 4.73 9.99
CA TYR A 83 -0.93 4.71 11.38
C TYR A 83 -1.65 5.99 11.82
N GLY A 84 -1.16 7.17 11.39
CA GLY A 84 -1.64 8.48 11.87
C GLY A 84 -2.05 9.43 10.74
N ASN A 85 -2.31 8.90 9.56
CA ASN A 85 -2.45 9.64 8.31
C ASN A 85 -3.63 9.15 7.45
N PRO A 86 -4.87 9.25 7.96
CA PRO A 86 -6.04 8.92 7.15
C PRO A 86 -6.12 9.84 5.93
N CYS A 87 -6.57 9.30 4.80
CA CYS A 87 -6.83 10.05 3.56
C CYS A 87 -8.30 10.49 3.44
N ALA A 88 -9.20 9.88 4.22
CA ALA A 88 -10.62 10.23 4.24
C ALA A 88 -11.17 10.22 5.67
N ILE A 89 -11.92 11.25 6.02
CA ILE A 89 -12.61 11.42 7.31
C ILE A 89 -13.97 12.07 7.02
N HIS A 90 -15.06 11.37 7.35
CA HIS A 90 -16.42 11.84 7.06
C HIS A 90 -17.41 11.45 8.18
N ILE A 91 -18.40 12.31 8.41
CA ILE A 91 -19.62 11.97 9.14
C ILE A 91 -20.72 11.87 8.08
N ASP A 92 -21.15 10.65 7.80
CA ASP A 92 -22.15 10.35 6.77
C ASP A 92 -23.39 9.70 7.41
N PRO A 93 -24.58 9.78 6.79
CA PRO A 93 -25.72 8.97 7.20
C PRO A 93 -25.40 7.47 7.10
N ILE A 94 -25.94 6.66 8.02
CA ILE A 94 -25.67 5.22 8.07
C ILE A 94 -26.12 4.48 6.80
N GLU A 95 -27.11 5.02 6.09
CA GLU A 95 -27.67 4.48 4.84
C GLU A 95 -26.65 4.44 3.69
N LYS A 96 -25.55 5.21 3.79
CA LYS A 96 -24.44 5.13 2.84
C LYS A 96 -23.66 3.81 2.98
N LYS A 97 -23.74 3.14 4.13
CA LYS A 97 -23.02 1.89 4.40
C LYS A 97 -23.83 0.70 3.87
N PRO A 98 -23.17 -0.39 3.44
CA PRO A 98 -23.85 -1.55 2.88
C PRO A 98 -24.51 -2.42 3.96
N LEU A 99 -25.37 -1.81 4.79
CA LEU A 99 -26.08 -2.43 5.91
C LEU A 99 -27.59 -2.16 5.76
N TYR A 100 -28.38 -3.21 5.62
CA TYR A 100 -29.83 -3.07 5.43
C TYR A 100 -30.55 -2.87 6.77
N HIS A 101 -31.35 -1.80 6.85
CA HIS A 101 -32.17 -1.46 8.03
C HIS A 101 -31.36 -1.39 9.34
N PHE A 102 -30.14 -0.87 9.26
CA PHE A 102 -29.23 -0.76 10.39
C PHE A 102 -29.23 0.67 10.94
N PHE A 103 -29.88 0.88 12.09
CA PHE A 103 -30.03 2.18 12.78
C PHE A 103 -30.50 3.37 11.90
N PRO A 104 -31.66 3.28 11.23
CA PRO A 104 -32.11 4.32 10.28
C PRO A 104 -32.09 5.75 10.86
N GLY A 105 -31.65 6.71 10.06
CA GLY A 105 -31.56 8.12 10.41
C GLY A 105 -30.35 8.49 11.31
N SER A 106 -29.54 7.51 11.71
CA SER A 106 -28.32 7.76 12.48
C SER A 106 -27.14 8.18 11.57
N THR A 107 -26.08 8.68 12.20
CA THR A 107 -24.83 9.05 11.51
C THR A 107 -23.71 8.06 11.86
N ALA A 108 -22.77 7.91 10.93
CA ALA A 108 -21.59 7.09 11.05
C ALA A 108 -20.33 7.93 10.84
N PHE A 109 -19.44 7.94 11.84
CA PHE A 109 -18.10 8.46 11.67
C PHE A 109 -17.23 7.44 10.92
N SER A 110 -16.67 7.87 9.79
CA SER A 110 -15.91 7.04 8.86
C SER A 110 -14.51 7.59 8.69
N ILE A 111 -13.52 6.72 8.90
CA ILE A 111 -12.11 7.02 8.70
C ILE A 111 -11.49 5.95 7.80
N ALA A 112 -10.62 6.36 6.87
CA ALA A 112 -9.90 5.43 6.00
C ALA A 112 -8.47 5.91 5.74
N THR A 113 -7.57 4.95 5.57
CA THR A 113 -6.18 5.15 5.15
C THR A 113 -6.00 4.61 3.74
N ALA A 114 -4.97 5.08 3.03
CA ALA A 114 -4.65 4.53 1.71
C ALA A 114 -4.04 3.12 1.79
N GLY A 115 -4.23 2.35 0.72
CA GLY A 115 -3.79 0.95 0.61
C GLY A 115 -4.84 -0.06 1.04
N CYS A 116 -4.84 -1.23 0.41
CA CYS A 116 -5.73 -2.35 0.69
C CYS A 116 -5.05 -3.66 0.27
N ASN A 117 -5.25 -4.74 1.04
CA ASN A 117 -4.73 -6.06 0.69
C ASN A 117 -5.51 -6.76 -0.43
N LEU A 118 -6.61 -6.15 -0.91
CA LEU A 118 -7.45 -6.64 -1.98
C LEU A 118 -7.36 -5.73 -3.21
N ALA A 119 -7.51 -6.31 -4.39
CA ALA A 119 -7.59 -5.61 -5.68
C ALA A 119 -8.97 -5.85 -6.32
N CYS A 120 -10.03 -5.47 -5.62
CA CYS A 120 -11.40 -5.74 -6.06
C CYS A 120 -11.72 -5.04 -7.38
N LEU A 121 -12.27 -5.77 -8.35
CA LEU A 121 -12.61 -5.23 -9.69
C LEU A 121 -13.59 -4.04 -9.63
N ASN A 122 -14.54 -4.07 -8.70
CA ASN A 122 -15.60 -3.06 -8.56
C ASN A 122 -15.41 -2.20 -7.31
N CYS A 123 -14.17 -1.93 -6.90
CA CYS A 123 -13.90 -1.14 -5.71
C CYS A 123 -14.38 0.31 -5.91
N GLN A 124 -15.37 0.74 -5.14
CA GLN A 124 -15.82 2.14 -5.13
C GLN A 124 -14.73 3.10 -4.64
N ASN A 125 -13.82 2.59 -3.80
CA ASN A 125 -12.70 3.34 -3.23
C ASN A 125 -11.37 3.02 -3.93
N TRP A 126 -11.39 2.61 -5.20
CA TRP A 126 -10.20 2.15 -5.93
C TRP A 126 -9.06 3.19 -5.91
N THR A 127 -9.39 4.48 -5.99
CA THR A 127 -8.42 5.59 -6.02
C THR A 127 -7.56 5.67 -4.76
N ILE A 128 -8.07 5.28 -3.58
CA ILE A 128 -7.29 5.29 -2.33
C ILE A 128 -6.81 3.89 -1.94
N SER A 129 -7.60 2.85 -2.22
CA SER A 129 -7.25 1.47 -1.87
C SER A 129 -6.10 0.93 -2.71
N GLN A 130 -5.87 1.51 -3.89
CA GLN A 130 -4.78 1.15 -4.81
C GLN A 130 -3.70 2.25 -4.87
N SER A 131 -3.54 3.03 -3.81
CA SER A 131 -2.43 3.98 -3.69
C SER A 131 -1.67 3.75 -2.40
N SER A 132 -0.37 4.07 -2.41
CA SER A 132 0.39 4.16 -1.17
C SER A 132 -0.08 5.37 -0.36
N PRO A 133 -0.07 5.29 0.98
CA PRO A 133 -0.19 6.45 1.85
C PRO A 133 0.71 7.62 1.45
N THR A 134 1.92 7.37 0.92
CA THR A 134 2.85 8.42 0.47
C THR A 134 2.40 9.16 -0.79
N GLU A 135 1.41 8.63 -1.52
CA GLU A 135 0.92 9.15 -2.81
C GLU A 135 -0.43 9.87 -2.68
N THR A 136 -1.00 9.87 -1.47
CA THR A 136 -2.34 10.43 -1.21
C THR A 136 -2.25 11.67 -0.32
N ARG A 137 -3.23 12.55 -0.44
CA ARG A 137 -3.38 13.68 0.48
C ARG A 137 -3.98 13.16 1.79
N ASN A 138 -3.23 13.31 2.88
CA ASN A 138 -3.61 12.79 4.18
C ASN A 138 -3.79 13.90 5.21
N TYR A 139 -4.61 13.63 6.21
CA TYR A 139 -4.71 14.42 7.43
C TYR A 139 -3.62 13.98 8.42
N ASP A 140 -3.23 14.86 9.33
CA ASP A 140 -2.41 14.49 10.48
C ASP A 140 -3.34 14.18 11.65
N LEU A 141 -3.64 12.89 11.86
CA LEU A 141 -4.59 12.43 12.87
C LEU A 141 -4.12 11.11 13.49
N MET A 142 -3.40 11.23 14.61
CA MET A 142 -3.03 10.07 15.43
C MET A 142 -4.28 9.44 16.08
N PRO A 143 -4.26 8.13 16.39
CA PRO A 143 -5.43 7.43 16.93
C PRO A 143 -6.04 8.05 18.18
N ASP A 144 -5.23 8.55 19.11
CA ASP A 144 -5.73 9.19 20.34
C ASP A 144 -6.61 10.42 20.05
N LEU A 145 -6.25 11.19 19.01
CA LEU A 145 -7.04 12.33 18.53
C LEU A 145 -8.27 11.89 17.75
N ALA A 146 -8.22 10.74 17.07
CA ALA A 146 -9.35 10.20 16.34
C ALA A 146 -10.46 9.69 17.28
N VAL A 147 -10.08 9.10 18.41
CA VAL A 147 -11.02 8.57 19.42
C VAL A 147 -11.64 9.67 20.28
N ALA A 148 -10.92 10.78 20.50
CA ALA A 148 -11.41 11.90 21.29
C ALA A 148 -12.50 12.76 20.59
N ARG A 149 -12.96 12.38 19.39
CA ARG A 149 -13.92 13.12 18.57
C ARG A 149 -15.33 12.57 18.63
#